data_AF-A0A8T4PZF9-F1
#
_entry.id   AF-A0A8T4PZF9-F1
#
_cell.length_a   1.000
_cell.length_b   1.000
_cell.length_c   1.000
_cell.angle_alpha   90.00
_cell.angle_beta   90.00
_cell.angle_gamma   90.00
#
_symmetry.space_group_name_H-M   'P 1'
#
loop_
_entity.id
_entity.type
_entity.pdbx_description
1 polymer ?
#
loop_
_entity_poly.entity_id
_entity_poly.type
_entity_poly.pdbx_seq_one_letter_code
_entity_poly.pdbx_strand_id
1 'polypeptide(L)' 'MVKKVCKRCKIFVSGDQCPICKNSNFSESWKGRAFILNPEKSEIAKKIGATAKGEYALKVR' A
#
# COMPACT_ATOMS: atom_id res chain seq x y z
N MET A 1 -13.74 -10.59 2.69
CA MET A 1 -12.51 -10.42 3.47
C MET A 1 -12.06 -8.98 3.36
N VAL A 2 -11.94 -8.27 4.48
CA VAL A 2 -11.52 -6.87 4.51
C VAL A 2 -10.01 -6.83 4.32
N LYS A 3 -9.52 -6.23 3.23
CA LYS A 3 -8.08 -6.14 3.01
C LYS A 3 -7.50 -5.05 3.92
N LYS A 4 -6.55 -5.43 4.77
CA LYS A 4 -5.80 -4.52 5.65
C LYS A 4 -4.83 -3.69 4.83
N VAL A 5 -4.67 -2.42 5.18
CA VAL A 5 -3.74 -1.49 4.55
C VAL A 5 -2.80 -0.93 5.59
N CYS A 6 -1.50 -0.92 5.29
CA CYS A 6 -0.52 -0.30 6.19
C CYS A 6 -0.72 1.22 6.25
N LYS A 7 -0.91 1.80 7.45
CA LYS A 7 -1.09 3.26 7.58
C LYS A 7 0.13 4.08 7.14
N ARG A 8 1.32 3.50 7.29
CA ARG A 8 2.59 4.15 6.93
C ARG A 8 2.89 4.05 5.44
N CYS A 9 2.72 2.86 4.89
CA CYS A 9 3.25 2.46 3.58
C CYS A 9 2.14 2.35 2.52
N LYS A 10 0.88 2.44 2.96
CA LYS A 10 -0.36 2.38 2.17
C LYS A 10 -0.52 1.13 1.29
N ILE A 11 0.38 0.17 1.41
CA ILE A 11 0.31 -1.11 0.72
C ILE A 11 -0.76 -1.99 1.37
N PHE A 12 -1.46 -2.76 0.55
CA PHE A 12 -2.34 -3.81 1.03
C PHE A 12 -1.52 -4.98 1.58
N VAL A 13 -1.89 -5.45 2.77
CA VAL A 13 -1.18 -6.50 3.49
C VAL A 13 -2.19 -7.60 3.84
N SER A 14 -1.79 -8.86 3.65
CA SER A 14 -2.62 -10.03 3.95
C SER A 14 -2.17 -10.80 5.21
N GLY A 15 -1.07 -10.40 5.83
CA GLY A 15 -0.55 -10.99 7.08
C GLY A 15 -0.47 -10.00 8.23
N ASP A 16 0.18 -10.40 9.32
CA ASP A 16 0.30 -9.61 10.56
C ASP A 16 1.42 -8.56 10.53
N GLN A 17 2.24 -8.56 9.48
CA GLN A 17 3.34 -7.62 9.33
C GLN A 17 3.45 -7.08 7.90
N CYS A 18 3.70 -5.78 7.78
CA CYS A 18 3.91 -5.13 6.49
C CYS A 18 5.23 -5.60 5.85
N PRO A 19 5.23 -6.11 4.61
CA PRO A 19 6.45 -6.58 3.95
C PRO A 19 7.43 -5.46 3.59
N ILE A 20 6.97 -4.21 3.50
CA ILE A 20 7.80 -3.06 3.12
C ILE A 20 8.46 -2.42 4.33
N CYS A 21 7.68 -2.13 5.37
CA CYS A 21 8.13 -1.31 6.49
C CYS A 21 8.06 -2.01 7.84
N LYS A 22 7.77 -3.32 7.84
CA LYS A 22 7.76 -4.20 9.02
C LYS A 22 6.84 -3.76 10.16
N ASN A 23 5.96 -2.79 9.90
CA ASN A 23 5.00 -2.28 10.87
C ASN A 23 3.74 -3.18 10.89
N SER A 24 3.10 -3.28 12.05
CA SER A 24 1.83 -3.97 12.29
C SER A 24 0.63 -3.02 12.41
N ASN A 25 0.85 -1.71 12.23
CA ASN A 25 -0.23 -0.71 12.27
C ASN A 25 -1.00 -0.65 10.94
N PHE A 26 -2.14 -1.32 10.91
CA PHE A 26 -3.02 -1.43 9.74
C PHE A 26 -4.33 -0.68 9.92
N SER A 27 -4.96 -0.36 8.79
CA SER A 27 -6.31 0.16 8.71
C SER A 27 -7.14 -0.63 7.72
N GLU A 28 -8.41 -0.77 8.04
CA GLU A 28 -9.43 -1.31 7.15
C GLU A 28 -10.20 -0.20 6.41
N SER A 29 -10.10 1.04 6.89
CA SER A 29 -10.73 2.21 6.27
C SER A 29 -9.77 2.90 5.31
N TRP A 30 -9.97 2.67 4.02
CA TRP A 30 -9.18 3.30 2.96
C TRP A 30 -10.07 3.72 1.80
N LYS A 31 -9.60 4.69 1.01
CA LYS A 31 -10.26 5.18 -0.20
C LYS A 31 -9.27 5.28 -1.35
N GLY A 32 -9.72 4.86 -2.53
CA GLY A 32 -8.91 4.80 -3.75
C GLY A 32 -7.92 3.63 -3.71
N ARG A 33 -7.87 2.86 -4.79
CA ARG A 33 -6.94 1.75 -4.99
C ARG A 33 -6.11 2.01 -6.23
N ALA A 34 -4.81 1.80 -6.13
CA ALA A 34 -3.87 1.82 -7.25
C ALA A 34 -3.12 0.49 -7.28
N PHE A 35 -3.00 -0.11 -8.46
CA PHE A 35 -2.18 -1.30 -8.65
C PHE A 35 -0.91 -0.90 -9.39
N ILE A 36 0.23 -1.05 -8.73
CA ILE A 36 1.53 -0.73 -9.29
C ILE A 36 2.14 -2.01 -9.87
N LEU A 37 2.17 -2.09 -11.20
CA LEU A 37 2.79 -3.19 -11.95
C LEU A 37 4.33 -3.05 -11.99
N ASN A 38 4.80 -1.86 -12.36
CA ASN A 38 6.22 -1.54 -12.47
C ASN A 38 6.52 -0.20 -11.76
N PRO A 39 7.11 -0.21 -10.55
CA PRO A 39 7.39 1.00 -9.80
C PRO A 39 8.44 1.90 -10.46
N GLU A 40 9.40 1.34 -11.20
CA GLU A 40 10.50 2.11 -11.82
C GLU A 40 10.01 2.95 -13.00
N LYS A 41 9.09 2.39 -13.80
CA LYS A 41 8.50 3.05 -14.98
C LYS A 41 7.23 3.84 -14.68
N SER A 42 6.61 3.67 -13.51
CA SER A 42 5.35 4.32 -13.17
C SER A 42 5.56 5.68 -12.50
N GLU A 43 5.07 6.74 -13.15
CA GLU A 43 5.06 8.08 -12.55
C GLU A 43 4.14 8.13 -11.32
N ILE A 44 3.05 7.37 -11.34
CA ILE A 44 2.12 7.26 -10.21
C ILE A 44 2.85 6.65 -9.01
N ALA A 45 3.65 5.60 -9.23
CA ALA A 45 4.43 4.97 -8.16
C ALA A 45 5.40 5.97 -7.52
N LYS A 46 6.11 6.76 -8.34
CA LYS A 46 7.01 7.82 -7.86
C LYS A 46 6.26 8.89 -7.06
N LYS A 47 5.10 9.36 -7.54
CA LYS A 47 4.27 10.37 -6.86
C LYS A 47 3.74 9.89 -5.51
N ILE A 48 3.39 8.61 -5.37
CA ILE A 48 2.88 8.06 -4.09
C ILE A 48 3.97 7.45 -3.21
N GLY A 49 5.24 7.44 -3.65
CA GLY A 49 6.35 6.82 -2.94
C GLY A 49 6.29 5.28 -2.90
N ALA A 50 5.61 4.64 -3.85
CA ALA A 50 5.57 3.20 -3.97
C ALA A 50 6.89 2.68 -4.57
N THR A 51 7.69 1.99 -3.75
CA THR A 51 8.97 1.40 -4.13
C THR A 51 8.88 -0.05 -4.60
N ALA A 52 7.72 -0.69 -4.40
CA ALA A 52 7.49 -2.08 -4.76
C ALA A 52 6.24 -2.23 -5.62
N LYS A 53 6.19 -3.33 -6.37
CA LYS A 53 4.97 -3.73 -7.08
C LYS A 53 3.92 -4.24 -6.09
N GLY A 54 2.66 -3.92 -6.33
CA GLY A 54 1.56 -4.35 -5.48
C GLY A 54 0.36 -3.42 -5.49
N GLU A 55 -0.66 -3.78 -4.70
CA GLU A 55 -1.82 -2.93 -4.45
C GLU A 55 -1.48 -1.89 -3.38
N TYR A 56 -1.79 -0.63 -3.66
CA TYR A 56 -1.68 0.49 -2.72
C TYR A 56 -3.02 1.23 -2.60
N ALA A 57 -3.29 1.77 -1.42
CA ALA A 57 -4.39 2.68 -1.19
C ALA A 57 -3.93 4.14 -1.35
N LEU A 58 -4.78 5.00 -1.91
CA LEU A 58 -4.46 6.41 -2.06
C LEU A 58 -4.61 7.17 -0.74
N LYS A 59 -5.69 6.87 -0.01
CA LYS A 59 -6.01 7.48 1.28
C LYS A 59 -6.33 6.39 2.30
N VAL A 60 -5.75 6.50 3.48
CA VAL A 60 -5.97 5.61 4.63
C VAL A 60 -6.42 6.47 5.81
N ARG A 61 -7.46 6.05 6.54
CA ARG A 61 -7.91 6.66 7.80
C ARG A 61 -7.38 5.87 9.00
#